data_AF-I1BM58-F1
#
_entry.id   AF-I1BM58-F1
#
_cell.length_a   1.000
_cell.length_b   1.000
_cell.length_c   1.000
_cell.angle_alpha   90.00
_cell.angle_beta   90.00
_cell.angle_gamma   90.00
#
_symmetry.space_group_name_H-M   'P 1'
#
loop_
_entity.id
_entity.type
_entity.pdbx_description
1 polymer ?
#
loop_
_entity_poly.entity_id
_entity_poly.type
_entity_poly.pdbx_seq_one_letter_code
_entity_poly.pdbx_strand_id
1 'polypeptide(L)' 'MLVSSGYPEKGSHLVMNNVAIHKPEKIAEELNKEGYRATHLLLYSPFLNPIKEFWAKIKAVL' A
#
# COMPACT_ATOMS: atom_id res chain seq x y z
N MET A 1 20.35 -11.10 -10.90
CA MET A 1 18.96 -11.24 -10.42
C MET A 1 18.94 -10.63 -9.03
N LEU A 2 18.50 -9.37 -8.89
CA LEU A 2 18.50 -8.69 -7.59
C LEU A 2 17.38 -9.29 -6.75
N VAL A 3 17.74 -10.11 -5.77
CA VAL A 3 16.81 -10.53 -4.72
C VAL A 3 16.66 -9.32 -3.82
N SER A 4 15.52 -8.62 -3.92
CA SER A 4 15.18 -7.57 -2.95
C SER A 4 15.10 -8.19 -1.57
N SER A 5 15.49 -7.44 -0.53
CA SER A 5 15.67 -7.89 0.86
C SER A 5 14.38 -8.37 1.56
N GLY A 6 13.29 -8.59 0.83
CA GLY A 6 11.95 -8.82 1.37
C GLY A 6 11.27 -7.55 1.89
N TYR A 7 11.99 -6.42 1.93
CA TYR A 7 11.48 -5.12 2.37
C TYR A 7 11.43 -4.13 1.20
N PRO A 8 10.47 -3.19 1.20
CA PRO A 8 10.41 -2.13 0.20
C PRO A 8 11.66 -1.25 0.28
N GLU A 9 12.24 -0.94 -0.88
CA GLU A 9 13.37 -0.03 -0.98
C GLU A 9 12.95 1.41 -0.69
N LYS A 10 13.85 2.26 -0.18
CA LYS A 10 13.59 3.70 -0.07
C LYS A 10 13.22 4.26 -1.44
N GLY A 11 12.22 5.14 -1.47
CA GLY A 11 11.61 5.65 -2.70
C GLY A 11 10.43 4.82 -3.20
N SER A 12 10.15 3.67 -2.59
CA SER A 12 8.98 2.85 -2.93
C SER A 12 7.66 3.59 -2.65
N HIS A 13 6.65 3.25 -3.43
CA HIS A 13 5.30 3.75 -3.28
C HIS A 13 4.46 2.77 -2.45
N LEU A 14 3.90 3.25 -1.34
CA LEU A 14 2.85 2.56 -0.60
C LEU A 14 1.51 2.78 -1.31
N VAL A 15 0.96 1.71 -1.88
CA VAL A 15 -0.38 1.71 -2.47
C VAL A 15 -1.40 1.63 -1.33
N MET A 16 -2.20 2.68 -1.16
CA MET A 16 -3.19 2.80 -0.10
C MET A 16 -4.62 2.88 -0.63
N ASN A 17 -5.57 2.37 0.15
CA ASN A 17 -6.99 2.60 -0.12
C ASN A 17 -7.34 4.08 -0.02
N ASN A 18 -8.33 4.52 -0.79
CA ASN A 18 -8.83 5.89 -0.75
C ASN A 18 -9.90 6.07 0.35
N VAL A 19 -9.53 5.81 1.60
CA VAL A 19 -10.37 6.01 2.79
C VAL A 19 -9.84 7.18 3.60
N ALA A 20 -10.73 7.94 4.23
CA ALA A 20 -10.39 9.15 4.99
C ALA A 20 -9.29 8.93 6.05
N ILE A 21 -9.22 7.73 6.65
CA ILE A 21 -8.20 7.37 7.65
C ILE A 21 -6.76 7.41 7.10
N HIS A 22 -6.57 7.34 5.78
CA HIS A 22 -5.24 7.35 5.14
C HIS A 22 -4.78 8.75 4.72
N LYS A 23 -5.66 9.75 4.80
CA LYS A 23 -5.43 11.12 4.29
C LYS A 23 -4.87 12.16 5.27
N PRO A 24 -4.83 11.96 6.60
CA PRO A 24 -4.21 12.95 7.48
C PRO A 24 -2.78 13.29 7.06
N GLU A 25 -2.42 14.57 7.09
CA GLU A 25 -1.09 15.06 6.68
C GLU A 25 0.04 14.36 7.44
N LYS A 26 -0.17 14.10 8.74
CA LYS A 26 0.77 13.35 9.58
C LYS A 26 1.20 12.01 8.97
N ILE A 27 0.31 11.30 8.26
CA ILE A 27 0.66 10.04 7.61
C ILE A 27 1.63 10.29 6.46
N ALA A 28 1.38 11.31 5.64
CA ALA A 28 2.28 11.67 4.53
C ALA A 28 3.64 12.15 5.04
N GLU A 29 3.66 12.92 6.13
CA GLU A 29 4.90 13.39 6.77
C GLU A 29 5.77 12.23 7.25
N GLU A 30 5.20 11.28 7.98
CA GLU A 30 5.93 10.11 8.47
C GLU A 30 6.45 9.23 7.32
N LEU A 31 5.65 9.03 6.26
CA LEU A 31 6.10 8.30 5.08
C LEU A 31 7.27 9.02 4.39
N ASN A 32 7.18 10.34 4.22
CA ASN A 32 8.23 11.13 3.58
C ASN A 32 9.53 11.13 4.39
N LYS A 33 9.46 11.19 5.73
CA LYS A 33 10.64 11.11 6.63
C LYS A 33 11.42 9.81 6.41
N GLU A 34 10.71 8.71 6.22
CA GLU A 34 11.31 7.39 5.97
C GLU A 34 11.71 7.17 4.49
N GLY A 35 11.38 8.11 3.61
CA GLY A 35 11.70 8.07 2.19
C GLY A 35 10.67 7.30 1.34
N TYR A 36 9.45 7.08 1.84
CA TYR A 36 8.35 6.47 1.12
C TYR A 36 7.35 7.50 0.61
N ARG A 37 6.56 7.11 -0.39
CA ARG A 37 5.46 7.93 -0.92
C ARG A 37 4.14 7.18 -0.86
N ALA A 38 3.06 7.86 -0.53
CA ALA A 38 1.71 7.27 -0.60
C ALA A 38 1.12 7.46 -2.01
N THR A 39 0.62 6.37 -2.60
CA THR A 39 -0.22 6.41 -3.80
C THR A 39 -1.61 5.91 -3.42
N HIS A 40 -2.58 6.82 -3.44
CA HIS A 40 -3.97 6.48 -3.17
C HIS A 40 -4.63 5.94 -4.43
N LEU A 41 -5.37 4.84 -4.29
CA LEU A 41 -6.16 4.28 -5.37
C LEU A 41 -7.31 5.22 -5.79
N LEU A 42 -7.81 5.03 -7.01
CA LEU A 42 -9.03 5.68 -7.43
C LEU A 42 -10.23 5.18 -6.60
N LEU A 43 -11.23 6.05 -6.46
CA LEU A 43 -12.45 5.70 -5.77
C LEU A 43 -13.11 4.47 -6.44
N TYR A 44 -13.68 3.58 -5.63
CA TYR A 44 -14.33 2.34 -6.09
C TYR A 44 -13.48 1.45 -7.01
N SER A 45 -12.14 1.45 -6.86
CA SER A 45 -11.23 0.56 -7.61
C SER A 45 -10.65 -0.57 -6.75
N PRO A 46 -11.47 -1.46 -6.14
CA PRO A 46 -10.98 -2.48 -5.22
C PRO A 46 -10.12 -3.55 -5.91
N PHE A 47 -10.33 -3.78 -7.21
CA PHE A 47 -9.54 -4.71 -8.01
C PHE A 47 -8.08 -4.25 -8.19
N LEU A 48 -7.80 -2.95 -7.96
CA LEU A 48 -6.43 -2.41 -7.97
C LEU A 48 -5.75 -2.49 -6.61
N ASN A 49 -6.43 -3.00 -5.57
CA ASN A 49 -5.81 -3.17 -4.26
C ASN A 49 -5.27 -4.60 -4.12
N PRO A 50 -3.93 -4.80 -4.11
CA PRO A 50 -3.33 -6.13 -3.99
C PRO A 50 -3.76 -6.90 -2.74
N ILE A 51 -4.15 -6.19 -1.67
CA ILE A 51 -4.62 -6.85 -0.44
C ILE A 51 -5.90 -7.66 -0.68
N LYS A 52 -6.72 -7.31 -1.68
CA LYS A 52 -7.97 -8.02 -1.98
C LYS A 52 -7.69 -9.43 -2.49
N GLU A 53 -6.69 -9.60 -3.36
CA GLU A 53 -6.27 -10.92 -3.83
C GLU A 53 -5.70 -11.77 -2.69
N PHE A 54 -4.90 -11.16 -1.82
CA PHE A 54 -4.37 -11.84 -0.63
C PHE A 54 -5.50 -12.41 0.24
N TRP A 55 -6.49 -11.58 0.58
CA TRP A 55 -7.64 -12.03 1.36
C TRP A 55 -8.52 -13.03 0.63
N ALA A 56 -8.66 -12.94 -0.70
CA ALA A 56 -9.40 -13.93 -1.47
C ALA A 56 -8.77 -15.32 -1.35
N LYS A 57 -7.44 -15.42 -1.39
CA LYS A 57 -6.70 -16.68 -1.19
C LYS A 57 -6.91 -17.23 0.21
N ILE A 58 -6.81 -16.40 1.25
CA ILE A 58 -7.04 -16.84 2.64
C ILE A 58 -8.46 -17.38 2.81
N LYS A 59 -9.46 -16.65 2.31
CA LYS A 59 -10.88 -17.04 2.43
C LYS A 59 -11.26 -18.28 1.61
N ALA A 60 -10.44 -18.69 0.65
CA ALA A 60 -10.66 -19.91 -0.12
C ALA A 60 -10.10 -21.16 0.59
N VAL A 61 -9.23 -20.97 1.57
CA VAL A 61 -8.60 -22.05 2.36
C VAL A 61 -9.21 -22.19 3.75
N LEU A 62 -9.86 -21.14 4.25
CA LEU A 62 -10.73 -21.15 5.44
C LEU A 62 -12.15 -21.55 5.07
#